data_AF-W2FMC6-F1
#
_entry.id   AF-W2FMC6-F1
#
_cell.length_a   1.000
_cell.length_b   1.000
_cell.length_c   1.000
_cell.angle_alpha   90.00
_cell.angle_beta   90.00
_cell.angle_gamma   90.00
#
_symmetry.space_group_name_H-M   'P 1'
#
loop_
_entity.id
_entity.type
_entity.pdbx_description
1 polymer ?
#
loop_
_entity_poly.entity_id
_entity_poly.type
_entity_poly.pdbx_seq_one_letter_code
_entity_poly.pdbx_strand_id
1 'polypeptide(L)'
;MHPFTLLLAVLGSLATISAADINTTCSGVNARITPSPGAIVVDSMGAHKGSFRTLAEGVSNLANTTEEQTIFLYPGVYHEQVFITPLAGPLVLQGYTCNTESYADNQVTITQAKAQRDIPLNVTGDRNWATSTLGLAASNIKMYNLNVANTAGKIGGKVGQAVA
;
A
#
# COMPACT_ATOMS: atom_id res chain seq x y z
N MET A 1 -54.73 17.65 45.79
CA MET A 1 -54.82 16.24 45.38
C MET A 1 -53.94 16.07 44.15
N HIS A 2 -53.04 15.09 44.22
CA HIS A 2 -51.79 14.93 43.48
C HIS A 2 -51.86 15.01 41.94
N PRO A 3 -50.88 15.63 41.25
CA PRO A 3 -50.61 15.36 39.84
C PRO A 3 -49.74 14.10 39.71
N PHE A 4 -50.14 13.18 38.84
CA PHE A 4 -49.39 11.96 38.54
C PHE A 4 -48.53 12.20 37.29
N THR A 5 -47.21 12.29 37.50
CA THR A 5 -46.19 12.43 36.45
C THR A 5 -45.98 11.08 35.78
N LEU A 6 -46.23 10.97 34.48
CA LEU A 6 -45.91 9.76 33.71
C LEU A 6 -44.57 9.95 33.00
N LEU A 7 -43.53 9.29 33.53
CA LEU A 7 -42.20 9.22 32.94
C LEU A 7 -42.22 8.17 31.83
N LEU A 8 -42.07 8.57 30.56
CA LEU A 8 -41.95 7.63 29.43
C LEU A 8 -40.46 7.38 29.16
N ALA A 9 -39.96 6.22 29.58
CA ALA A 9 -38.61 5.76 29.25
C ALA A 9 -38.62 5.10 27.87
N VAL A 10 -38.01 5.74 26.86
CA VAL A 10 -37.75 5.13 25.56
C VAL A 10 -36.43 4.35 25.66
N LEU A 11 -36.52 3.03 25.77
CA LEU A 11 -35.35 2.15 25.65
C LEU A 11 -34.96 2.04 24.18
N GLY A 12 -33.81 2.60 23.82
CA GLY A 12 -33.18 2.38 22.52
C GLY A 12 -32.64 0.96 22.41
N SER A 13 -33.09 0.21 21.41
CA SER A 13 -32.51 -1.09 21.05
C SER A 13 -31.19 -0.87 20.32
N LEU A 14 -30.07 -1.12 21.00
CA LEU A 14 -28.75 -1.23 20.37
C LEU A 14 -28.67 -2.59 19.65
N ALA A 15 -28.79 -2.60 18.33
CA ALA A 15 -28.48 -3.79 17.54
C ALA A 15 -26.96 -3.92 17.42
N THR A 16 -26.37 -4.87 18.14
CA THR A 16 -24.98 -5.26 17.93
C THR A 16 -24.89 -6.06 16.64
N ILE A 17 -24.34 -5.44 15.59
CA ILE A 17 -23.94 -6.16 14.38
C ILE A 17 -22.64 -6.89 14.72
N SER A 18 -22.72 -8.21 14.91
CA SER A 18 -21.53 -9.05 14.94
C SER A 18 -20.94 -9.06 13.53
N ALA A 19 -19.76 -8.47 13.34
CA ALA A 19 -18.98 -8.71 12.14
C ALA A 19 -18.65 -10.21 12.11
N ALA A 20 -19.07 -10.91 11.06
CA ALA A 20 -18.60 -12.25 10.81
C ALA A 20 -17.14 -12.14 10.36
N ASP A 21 -16.21 -12.43 11.27
CA ASP A 21 -14.82 -12.69 10.92
C ASP A 21 -14.78 -13.97 10.10
N ILE A 22 -14.86 -13.85 8.78
CA ILE A 22 -14.36 -14.86 7.87
C ILE A 22 -12.84 -14.90 8.02
N ASN A 23 -12.36 -15.55 9.08
CA ASN A 23 -10.98 -15.94 9.21
C ASN A 23 -10.72 -17.10 8.23
N THR A 24 -10.78 -16.79 6.93
CA THR A 24 -10.22 -17.65 5.90
C THR A 24 -8.74 -17.69 6.19
N THR A 25 -8.27 -18.77 6.82
CA THR A 25 -6.84 -18.97 7.06
C THR A 25 -6.13 -18.94 5.72
N CYS A 26 -5.48 -17.81 5.46
CA CYS A 26 -4.67 -17.55 4.29
C CYS A 26 -3.59 -18.65 4.21
N SER A 27 -3.76 -19.62 3.31
CA SER A 27 -2.95 -20.84 3.29
C SER A 27 -2.99 -21.49 1.91
N GLY A 28 -2.07 -22.42 1.66
CA GLY A 28 -1.94 -23.12 0.37
C GLY A 28 -0.68 -22.73 -0.40
N VAL A 29 -0.38 -23.47 -1.47
CA VAL A 29 0.87 -23.35 -2.24
C VAL A 29 1.04 -21.99 -2.94
N ASN A 30 -0.09 -21.33 -3.20
CA ASN A 30 -0.15 -20.02 -3.85
C ASN A 30 -0.18 -18.87 -2.83
N ALA A 31 -0.20 -19.14 -1.52
CA ALA A 31 -0.14 -18.09 -0.52
C ALA A 31 1.29 -17.54 -0.41
N ARG A 32 1.43 -16.23 -0.23
CA ARG A 32 2.70 -15.55 0.09
C ARG A 32 2.47 -14.68 1.30
N ILE A 33 2.52 -15.34 2.45
CA ILE A 33 2.14 -14.76 3.75
C ILE A 33 3.32 -14.60 4.71
N THR A 34 4.48 -15.13 4.32
CA THR A 34 5.74 -15.04 5.05
C THR A 34 6.83 -14.50 4.13
N PRO A 35 7.68 -13.58 4.59
CA PRO A 35 8.85 -13.13 3.84
C PRO A 35 9.77 -14.30 3.48
N SER A 36 10.42 -14.24 2.31
CA SER A 36 11.51 -15.16 1.99
C SER A 36 12.73 -14.90 2.89
N PRO A 37 13.58 -15.92 3.17
CA PRO A 37 14.80 -15.71 3.92
C PRO A 37 15.66 -14.59 3.31
N GLY A 38 16.09 -13.63 4.14
CA GLY A 38 16.90 -12.49 3.70
C GLY A 38 16.12 -11.33 3.08
N ALA A 39 14.78 -11.44 2.95
CA ALA A 39 13.98 -10.31 2.51
C ALA A 39 14.01 -9.15 3.51
N ILE A 40 14.05 -7.93 2.98
CA ILE A 40 13.73 -6.72 3.72
C ILE A 40 12.24 -6.72 3.99
N VAL A 41 11.84 -6.59 5.25
CA VAL A 41 10.43 -6.67 5.67
C VAL A 41 9.89 -5.27 5.92
N VAL A 42 8.73 -4.98 5.33
CA VAL A 42 7.99 -3.74 5.53
C VAL A 42 6.61 -4.08 6.12
N ASP A 43 6.29 -3.45 7.24
CA ASP A 43 5.02 -3.60 7.97
C ASP A 43 4.64 -2.24 8.55
N SER A 44 3.57 -1.65 8.00
CA SER A 44 3.08 -0.32 8.43
C SER A 44 2.70 -0.29 9.92
N MET A 45 2.18 -1.40 10.45
CA MET A 45 1.81 -1.54 11.86
C MET A 45 3.01 -1.90 12.74
N GLY A 46 4.11 -2.37 12.13
CA GLY A 46 5.33 -2.84 12.78
C GLY A 46 5.06 -3.83 13.90
N ALA A 47 4.11 -4.72 13.66
CA ALA A 47 3.86 -5.90 14.48
C ALA A 47 5.02 -6.90 14.35
N HIS A 48 5.75 -6.86 13.23
CA HIS A 48 6.90 -7.71 12.97
C HIS A 48 8.21 -7.05 13.44
N LYS A 49 8.91 -7.67 14.38
CA LYS A 49 10.17 -7.14 14.92
C LYS A 49 11.22 -7.00 13.81
N GLY A 50 11.84 -5.82 13.72
CA GLY A 50 12.89 -5.55 12.74
C GLY A 50 12.37 -5.18 11.35
N SER A 51 11.06 -5.01 11.17
CA SER A 51 10.50 -4.47 9.94
C SER A 51 10.68 -2.95 9.86
N PHE A 52 10.72 -2.45 8.64
CA PHE A 52 10.53 -1.03 8.33
C PHE A 52 9.04 -0.68 8.30
N ARG A 53 8.70 0.59 8.49
CA ARG A 53 7.31 1.06 8.50
C ARG A 53 6.81 1.44 7.10
N THR A 54 7.72 1.78 6.20
CA THR A 54 7.40 2.26 4.85
C THR A 54 8.19 1.52 3.77
N LEU A 55 7.69 1.53 2.54
CA LEU A 55 8.46 1.02 1.40
C LEU A 55 9.69 1.89 1.16
N ALA A 56 9.60 3.22 1.33
CA ALA A 56 10.75 4.11 1.20
C ALA A 56 11.92 3.71 2.12
N GLU A 57 11.63 3.40 3.39
CA GLU A 57 12.64 2.90 4.34
C GLU A 57 13.21 1.56 3.88
N GLY A 58 12.37 0.64 3.40
CA GLY A 58 12.83 -0.64 2.86
C GLY A 58 13.77 -0.46 1.66
N VAL A 59 13.44 0.42 0.72
CA VAL A 59 14.27 0.76 -0.45
C VAL A 59 15.59 1.40 -0.02
N SER A 60 15.59 2.31 0.96
CA SER A 60 16.82 2.91 1.49
C SER A 60 17.75 1.92 2.20
N ASN A 61 17.25 0.74 2.57
CA ASN A 61 18.04 -0.32 3.21
C ASN A 61 18.46 -1.44 2.26
N LEU A 62 18.24 -1.28 0.95
CA LEU A 62 18.82 -2.17 -0.05
C LEU A 62 20.35 -2.08 -0.01
N ALA A 63 21.00 -3.24 -0.06
CA ALA A 63 22.45 -3.31 -0.19
C ALA A 63 22.88 -2.93 -1.61
N ASN A 64 24.08 -2.36 -1.75
CA ASN A 64 24.70 -2.13 -3.05
C ASN A 64 25.35 -3.44 -3.55
N THR A 65 24.54 -4.30 -4.17
CA THR A 65 24.96 -5.63 -4.65
C THR A 65 24.34 -5.94 -6.01
N THR A 66 24.98 -6.84 -6.76
CA THR A 66 24.46 -7.39 -8.02
C THR A 66 23.49 -8.56 -7.82
N GLU A 67 23.42 -9.10 -6.60
CA GLU A 67 22.49 -10.18 -6.25
C GLU A 67 21.04 -9.69 -6.21
N GLU A 68 20.09 -10.59 -6.48
CA GLU A 68 18.66 -10.28 -6.36
C GLU A 68 18.29 -10.03 -4.89
N GLN A 69 17.61 -8.90 -4.65
CA GLN A 69 17.09 -8.55 -3.33
C GLN A 69 15.57 -8.58 -3.34
N THR A 70 14.96 -8.90 -2.19
CA THR A 70 13.49 -8.91 -2.03
C THR A 70 13.08 -7.93 -0.94
N ILE A 71 12.07 -7.12 -1.23
CA ILE A 71 11.29 -6.40 -0.22
C ILE A 71 9.93 -7.09 -0.13
N PHE A 72 9.58 -7.57 1.07
CA PHE A 72 8.27 -8.14 1.37
C PHE A 72 7.43 -7.13 2.15
N LEU A 73 6.22 -6.86 1.68
CA LEU A 73 5.27 -5.94 2.30
C LEU A 73 4.12 -6.73 2.94
N TYR A 74 3.91 -6.55 4.24
CA TYR A 74 2.73 -7.05 4.94
C TYR A 74 1.46 -6.27 4.57
N PRO A 75 0.25 -6.81 4.85
CA PRO A 75 -1.01 -6.15 4.53
C PRO A 75 -1.07 -4.71 5.03
N GLY A 76 -1.58 -3.82 4.19
CA GLY A 76 -1.69 -2.42 4.56
C GLY A 76 -1.87 -1.47 3.38
N VAL A 77 -2.21 -0.23 3.73
CA VAL A 77 -2.26 0.90 2.80
C VAL A 77 -1.10 1.83 3.13
N TYR A 78 -0.17 1.94 2.20
CA TYR A 78 1.06 2.71 2.31
C TYR A 78 0.89 4.05 1.59
N HIS A 79 0.69 5.11 2.37
CA HIS A 79 0.49 6.47 1.86
C HIS A 79 1.82 7.17 1.56
N GLU A 80 2.44 6.82 0.44
CA GLU A 80 3.78 7.28 0.08
C GLU A 80 3.97 7.45 -1.43
N GLN A 81 4.98 8.24 -1.78
CA GLN A 81 5.52 8.32 -3.13
C GLN A 81 6.96 7.79 -3.09
N VAL A 82 7.26 6.75 -3.86
CA VAL A 82 8.57 6.08 -3.82
C VAL A 82 9.18 6.06 -5.20
N PHE A 83 10.45 6.42 -5.28
CA PHE A 83 11.26 6.34 -6.49
C PHE A 83 12.40 5.35 -6.28
N ILE A 84 12.42 4.27 -7.07
CA ILE A 84 13.48 3.28 -7.06
C ILE A 84 14.48 3.63 -8.16
N THR A 85 15.56 4.29 -7.74
CA THR A 85 16.68 4.69 -8.61
C THR A 85 17.47 3.46 -9.07
N PRO A 86 18.31 3.58 -10.12
CA PRO A 86 19.12 2.47 -10.63
C PRO A 86 19.84 1.69 -9.54
N LEU A 87 19.68 0.36 -9.57
CA LEU A 87 20.31 -0.61 -8.67
C LEU A 87 21.34 -1.45 -9.43
N ALA A 88 22.33 -1.98 -8.72
CA ALA A 88 23.35 -2.85 -9.30
C ALA A 88 22.83 -4.25 -9.65
N GLY A 89 21.79 -4.71 -8.95
CA GLY A 89 21.17 -6.03 -9.12
C GLY A 89 19.64 -5.96 -9.22
N PRO A 90 18.97 -7.12 -9.46
CA PRO A 90 17.52 -7.20 -9.55
C PRO A 90 16.81 -6.91 -8.23
N LEU A 91 15.58 -6.44 -8.31
CA LEU A 91 14.72 -6.21 -7.14
C LEU A 91 13.37 -6.90 -7.31
N VAL A 92 12.94 -7.63 -6.28
CA VAL A 92 11.60 -8.17 -6.13
C VAL A 92 10.83 -7.36 -5.09
N LEU A 93 9.68 -6.82 -5.47
CA LEU A 93 8.69 -6.30 -4.55
C LEU A 93 7.56 -7.33 -4.44
N GLN A 94 7.41 -7.96 -3.27
CA GLN A 94 6.38 -8.96 -3.00
C GLN A 94 5.39 -8.42 -1.97
N GLY A 95 4.13 -8.29 -2.37
CA GLY A 95 3.03 -8.01 -1.45
C GLY A 95 2.50 -9.30 -0.80
N TYR A 96 2.01 -9.18 0.42
CA TYR A 96 1.23 -10.23 1.06
C TYR A 96 -0.01 -10.58 0.24
N THR A 97 -0.23 -11.87 0.02
CA THR A 97 -1.43 -12.38 -0.64
C THR A 97 -1.78 -13.80 -0.18
N CYS A 98 -3.06 -14.13 -0.22
CA CYS A 98 -3.54 -15.51 -0.04
C CYS A 98 -3.47 -16.33 -1.33
N ASN A 99 -3.31 -15.68 -2.48
CA ASN A 99 -3.23 -16.34 -3.77
C ASN A 99 -2.41 -15.50 -4.76
N THR A 100 -1.24 -16.00 -5.12
CA THR A 100 -0.34 -15.34 -6.07
C THR A 100 -0.90 -15.27 -7.49
N GLU A 101 -1.86 -16.13 -7.84
CA GLU A 101 -2.39 -16.23 -9.20
C GLU A 101 -3.46 -15.17 -9.51
N SER A 102 -3.90 -14.40 -8.51
CA SER A 102 -4.95 -13.39 -8.65
C SER A 102 -4.56 -12.08 -7.99
N TYR A 103 -4.83 -10.96 -8.67
CA TYR A 103 -4.70 -9.64 -8.07
C TYR A 103 -5.84 -9.33 -7.09
N ALA A 104 -6.96 -10.07 -7.15
CA ALA A 104 -8.12 -9.84 -6.29
C ALA A 104 -7.80 -10.08 -4.81
N ASP A 105 -6.77 -10.90 -4.54
CA ASP A 105 -6.30 -11.25 -3.20
C ASP A 105 -5.11 -10.40 -2.72
N ASN A 106 -4.74 -9.35 -3.48
CA ASN A 106 -3.70 -8.41 -3.07
C ASN A 106 -4.15 -7.66 -1.80
N GLN A 107 -3.34 -7.72 -0.73
CA GLN A 107 -3.64 -7.04 0.54
C GLN A 107 -2.77 -5.81 0.80
N VAL A 108 -1.95 -5.44 -0.17
CA VAL A 108 -1.00 -4.34 -0.07
C VAL A 108 -1.30 -3.31 -1.14
N THR A 109 -1.49 -2.06 -0.72
CA THR A 109 -1.72 -0.94 -1.62
C THR A 109 -0.72 0.18 -1.33
N ILE A 110 0.01 0.63 -2.33
CA ILE A 110 0.86 1.82 -2.28
C ILE A 110 0.09 2.95 -2.98
N THR A 111 -0.13 4.06 -2.29
CA THR A 111 -1.03 5.10 -2.79
C THR A 111 -0.59 6.51 -2.43
N GLN A 112 -0.92 7.45 -3.30
CA GLN A 112 -0.82 8.88 -3.05
C GLN A 112 -1.79 9.65 -3.98
N ALA A 113 -1.87 10.98 -3.90
CA ALA A 113 -2.84 11.80 -4.64
C ALA A 113 -2.23 13.07 -5.27
N LYS A 114 -1.18 12.91 -6.07
CA LYS A 114 -0.42 14.00 -6.73
C LYS A 114 -0.68 13.98 -8.23
N ALA A 115 -1.07 15.12 -8.76
CA ALA A 115 -1.24 15.35 -10.19
C ALA A 115 -0.31 16.46 -10.69
N GLN A 116 -0.24 16.66 -12.01
CA GLN A 116 0.59 17.71 -12.61
C GLN A 116 0.24 19.11 -12.09
N ARG A 117 -1.01 19.36 -11.68
CA ARG A 117 -1.42 20.61 -11.04
C ARG A 117 -0.58 20.92 -9.80
N ASP A 118 -0.14 19.89 -9.09
CA ASP A 118 0.64 20.01 -7.85
C ASP A 118 2.15 20.11 -8.13
N ILE A 119 2.56 20.01 -9.40
CA ILE A 119 3.94 20.22 -9.85
C ILE A 119 4.12 21.71 -10.20
N PRO A 120 5.17 22.39 -9.68
CA PRO A 120 5.44 23.79 -10.02
C PRO A 120 5.53 24.03 -11.54
N LEU A 121 4.95 25.13 -12.02
CA LEU A 121 4.86 25.42 -13.46
C LEU A 121 6.22 25.68 -14.13
N ASN A 122 7.26 26.02 -13.36
CA ASN A 122 8.61 26.20 -13.85
C ASN A 122 9.35 24.86 -14.08
N VAL A 123 8.79 23.73 -13.62
CA VAL A 123 9.29 22.40 -13.97
C VAL A 123 8.91 22.13 -15.42
N THR A 124 9.91 22.19 -16.30
CA THR A 124 9.80 21.85 -17.71
C THR A 124 10.30 20.41 -17.94
N GLY A 125 9.84 19.74 -19.01
CA GLY A 125 10.18 18.35 -19.29
C GLY A 125 9.11 17.35 -18.84
N ASP A 126 9.50 16.14 -18.45
CA ASP A 126 8.58 15.08 -18.05
C ASP A 126 8.00 15.34 -16.65
N ARG A 127 6.87 16.06 -16.63
CA ARG A 127 6.12 16.32 -15.39
C ARG A 127 5.36 15.09 -14.89
N ASN A 128 5.18 14.04 -15.70
CA ASN A 128 4.46 12.85 -15.29
C ASN A 128 5.26 12.01 -14.31
N TRP A 129 6.57 11.90 -14.52
CA TRP A 129 7.46 11.23 -13.58
C TRP A 129 7.30 11.74 -12.14
N ALA A 130 7.21 13.06 -11.96
CA ALA A 130 7.03 13.67 -10.64
C ALA A 130 5.67 13.35 -9.98
N THR A 131 4.69 12.87 -10.76
CA THR A 131 3.36 12.47 -10.28
C THR A 131 3.23 10.99 -9.96
N SER A 132 4.18 10.14 -10.39
CA SER A 132 4.14 8.69 -10.17
C SER A 132 4.03 8.35 -8.69
N THR A 133 3.18 7.41 -8.32
CA THR A 133 3.12 6.88 -6.95
C THR A 133 4.33 6.00 -6.68
N LEU A 134 4.63 5.11 -7.62
CA LEU A 134 5.82 4.29 -7.62
C LEU A 134 6.60 4.49 -8.92
N GLY A 135 7.67 5.29 -8.86
CA GLY A 135 8.56 5.51 -10.00
C GLY A 135 9.66 4.46 -10.03
N LEU A 136 9.72 3.66 -11.10
CA LEU A 136 10.66 2.57 -11.27
C LEU A 136 11.72 2.92 -12.34
N ALA A 137 12.93 3.29 -11.90
CA ALA A 137 14.05 3.61 -12.80
C ALA A 137 15.15 2.54 -12.82
N ALA A 138 15.13 1.58 -11.87
CA ALA A 138 16.06 0.46 -11.89
C ALA A 138 15.72 -0.59 -12.96
N SER A 139 16.76 -1.21 -13.49
CA SER A 139 16.64 -2.35 -14.40
C SER A 139 16.22 -3.61 -13.63
N ASN A 140 15.43 -4.46 -14.28
CA ASN A 140 15.05 -5.79 -13.77
C ASN A 140 14.33 -5.79 -12.41
N ILE A 141 13.25 -5.02 -12.33
CA ILE A 141 12.32 -5.03 -11.20
C ILE A 141 11.18 -6.02 -11.49
N LYS A 142 10.85 -6.85 -10.50
CA LYS A 142 9.67 -7.72 -10.50
C LYS A 142 8.73 -7.28 -9.39
N MET A 143 7.45 -7.11 -9.71
CA MET A 143 6.42 -6.76 -8.74
C MET A 143 5.35 -7.83 -8.72
N TYR A 144 5.04 -8.33 -7.52
CA TYR A 144 4.06 -9.38 -7.32
C TYR A 144 3.07 -9.00 -6.24
N ASN A 145 1.78 -9.15 -6.56
CA ASN A 145 0.67 -9.07 -5.62
C ASN A 145 0.58 -7.75 -4.83
N LEU A 146 0.85 -6.64 -5.51
CA LEU A 146 0.77 -5.28 -4.99
C LEU A 146 -0.24 -4.49 -5.81
N ASN A 147 -0.98 -3.60 -5.15
CA ASN A 147 -1.74 -2.55 -5.81
C ASN A 147 -0.94 -1.25 -5.77
N VAL A 148 -0.89 -0.52 -6.88
CA VAL A 148 -0.33 0.84 -6.93
C VAL A 148 -1.42 1.76 -7.45
N ALA A 149 -1.68 2.85 -6.73
CA ALA A 149 -2.77 3.75 -7.06
C ALA A 149 -2.37 5.23 -6.89
N ASN A 150 -2.79 6.04 -7.86
CA ASN A 150 -2.85 7.48 -7.69
C ASN A 150 -4.30 7.92 -7.55
N THR A 151 -4.67 8.44 -6.39
CA THR A 151 -6.05 8.77 -6.02
C THR A 151 -6.40 10.25 -6.23
N ALA A 152 -5.60 11.00 -7.01
CA ALA A 152 -5.86 12.40 -7.31
C ALA A 152 -7.21 12.65 -8.02
N GLY A 153 -7.78 11.61 -8.64
CA GLY A 153 -9.06 11.65 -9.32
C GLY A 153 -9.04 12.46 -10.61
N LYS A 154 -10.23 12.69 -11.19
CA LYS A 154 -10.34 13.45 -12.45
C LYS A 154 -10.15 14.95 -12.18
N ILE A 155 -9.09 15.52 -12.75
CA ILE A 155 -8.81 16.95 -12.71
C ILE A 155 -8.98 17.53 -14.12
N GLY A 156 -9.68 18.67 -14.22
CA GLY A 156 -9.92 19.34 -15.50
C GLY A 156 -8.67 20.01 -16.09
N GLY A 157 -8.71 20.29 -17.39
CA GLY A 157 -7.63 20.99 -18.10
C GLY A 157 -6.42 20.11 -18.43
N LYS A 158 -5.28 20.73 -18.74
CA LYS A 158 -4.05 20.05 -19.20
C LYS A 158 -3.11 19.61 -18.07
N VAL A 159 -3.50 19.80 -16.82
CA VAL A 159 -2.66 19.52 -15.62
C VAL A 159 -3.23 18.40 -14.75
N GLY A 160 -4.12 17.58 -15.32
CA GLY A 160 -4.78 16.49 -14.60
C GLY A 160 -4.09 15.14 -14.65
N GLN A 161 -2.92 15.04 -15.31
CA GLN A 161 -2.17 13.78 -15.35
C GLN A 161 -1.67 13.43 -13.95
N ALA A 162 -1.91 12.19 -13.54
CA ALA A 162 -1.60 11.67 -12.22
C ALA A 162 -1.24 10.18 -12.38
N VAL A 163 0.05 9.87 -12.32
CA VAL A 163 0.57 8.53 -12.60
C VAL A 163 0.58 7.69 -11.33
N ALA A 164 0.16 6.42 -11.44
CA ALA A 164 0.37 5.42 -10.40
C ALA A 164 1.79 4.88 -10.52
#